data_AF-A0A3L7DYD9-F1
#
_entry.id   AF-A0A3L7DYD9-F1
#
_cell.length_a   1.000
_cell.length_b   1.000
_cell.length_c   1.000
_cell.angle_alpha   90.00
_cell.angle_beta   90.00
_cell.angle_gamma   90.00
#
_symmetry.space_group_name_H-M   'P 1'
#
loop_
_entity.id
_entity.type
_entity.pdbx_description
1 polymer ?
#
loop_
_entity_poly.entity_id
_entity_poly.type
_entity_poly.pdbx_seq_one_letter_code
_entity_poly.pdbx_strand_id
1 'polypeptide(L)'
;MNNKQAEMPESVEDQLEFIQSANNLRSVNRLLTQVMAKQRIQALIKEENLSTISDAVMDLALAGDGDDDENRLLAAAVLGRLSAVARTRDAVVFERISELFESTPLPIETLADGDEKYYASLSFAAIEADWLVDYCHQQSVLIDTSEKARRVLLSIALREAGSLSDFWQMNQPALSQLSELKGGDTRYKRIRRITSASSEIVREWQGEVGVDAGLALANWFSDIVKSSKKDVGEEVLTGILDESLTMLIRIIELRFSNALLSPTYGMLGSARDAFGRQGWTDLLRSSNNIDKVRIALKEAALVLARQDKQDPALMGVLVTAYDSRERVMPAITLHFTDAQDLIPETKLWWEQAGELKKSQRVVEQVMGNPEDQQIGSLLINVEESKTVMEKLERAVVPFLEISDPPLAETVKKAAGSYSEIAIAARQLATMRKLKHMNEKGKIVEYKPLKYEMLGGHKLGIRKVKVERDGIQKEFGGKIKVLVKPRVSPVE
;
A
#
# COMPACT_ATOMS: atom_id res chain seq x y z
N MET A 1 -3.95 -19.24 -65.12
CA MET A 1 -4.46 -17.85 -65.15
C MET A 1 -3.41 -16.97 -64.48
N ASN A 2 -2.90 -15.99 -65.21
CA ASN A 2 -1.80 -15.12 -64.80
C ASN A 2 -2.17 -14.31 -63.56
N ASN A 3 -1.42 -14.52 -62.48
CA ASN A 3 -1.46 -13.69 -61.28
C ASN A 3 -0.65 -12.42 -61.59
N LYS A 4 -1.28 -11.44 -62.27
CA LYS A 4 -0.74 -10.08 -62.32
C LYS A 4 -0.70 -9.59 -60.87
N GLN A 5 0.48 -9.52 -60.27
CA GLN A 5 0.72 -8.63 -59.15
C GLN A 5 0.22 -7.25 -59.63
N ALA A 6 -0.86 -6.74 -59.01
CA ALA A 6 -1.35 -5.40 -59.32
C ALA A 6 -0.17 -4.43 -59.17
N GLU A 7 0.20 -3.77 -60.26
CA GLU A 7 1.25 -2.74 -60.27
C GLU A 7 0.83 -1.67 -59.27
N MET A 8 1.71 -1.42 -58.30
CA MET A 8 1.44 -0.49 -57.21
C MET A 8 1.43 0.94 -57.81
N PRO A 9 0.42 1.77 -57.50
CA PRO A 9 0.40 3.16 -57.95
C PRO A 9 1.69 3.88 -57.55
N GLU A 10 2.40 4.44 -58.54
CA GLU A 10 3.76 4.97 -58.35
C GLU A 10 3.78 6.40 -57.81
N SER A 11 2.81 7.23 -58.21
CA SER A 11 2.65 8.61 -57.75
C SER A 11 1.78 8.72 -56.50
N VAL A 12 1.81 9.88 -55.83
CA VAL A 12 0.94 10.15 -54.67
C VAL A 12 -0.51 10.32 -55.12
N GLU A 13 -0.71 10.93 -56.29
CA GLU A 13 -2.01 11.13 -56.90
C GLU A 13 -2.71 9.79 -57.20
N ASP A 14 -2.00 8.85 -57.85
CA ASP A 14 -2.55 7.52 -58.15
C ASP A 14 -2.88 6.74 -56.86
N GLN A 15 -2.09 6.94 -55.79
CA GLN A 15 -2.32 6.32 -54.49
C GLN A 15 -3.59 6.86 -53.81
N LEU A 16 -3.84 8.17 -53.90
CA LEU A 16 -5.05 8.79 -53.36
C LEU A 16 -6.29 8.38 -54.14
N GLU A 17 -6.21 8.38 -55.47
CA GLU A 17 -7.31 7.93 -56.34
C GLU A 17 -7.67 6.47 -56.06
N PHE A 18 -6.67 5.61 -55.84
CA PHE A 18 -6.90 4.23 -55.42
C PHE A 18 -7.61 4.14 -54.07
N ILE A 19 -7.23 4.96 -53.08
CA ILE A 19 -7.86 4.95 -51.75
C ILE A 19 -9.31 5.41 -51.83
N GLN A 20 -9.61 6.49 -52.56
CA GLN A 20 -10.95 7.06 -52.68
C GLN A 20 -11.92 6.16 -53.49
N SER A 21 -11.39 5.42 -54.47
CA SER A 21 -12.17 4.50 -55.30
C SER A 21 -12.18 3.07 -54.79
N ALA A 22 -11.50 2.78 -53.68
CA ALA A 22 -11.49 1.45 -53.08
C ALA A 22 -12.91 1.04 -52.67
N ASN A 23 -13.20 -0.25 -52.79
CA ASN A 23 -14.47 -0.84 -52.38
C ASN A 23 -14.33 -1.77 -51.17
N ASN A 24 -13.11 -1.89 -50.64
CA ASN A 24 -12.84 -2.72 -49.47
C ASN A 24 -11.64 -2.15 -48.69
N LEU A 25 -11.76 -2.22 -47.36
CA LEU A 25 -10.77 -1.66 -46.45
C LEU A 25 -9.45 -2.43 -46.45
N ARG A 26 -9.47 -3.74 -46.74
CA ARG A 26 -8.25 -4.57 -46.80
C ARG A 26 -7.28 -4.11 -47.90
N SER A 27 -7.80 -3.69 -49.06
CA SER A 27 -7.00 -3.12 -50.14
C SER A 27 -6.32 -1.82 -49.72
N VAL A 28 -7.04 -0.93 -49.04
CA VAL A 28 -6.50 0.33 -48.50
C VAL A 28 -5.42 0.04 -47.46
N ASN A 29 -5.69 -0.85 -46.50
CA ASN A 29 -4.73 -1.28 -45.48
C ASN A 29 -3.44 -1.84 -46.13
N ARG A 30 -3.57 -2.67 -47.17
CA ARG A 30 -2.42 -3.25 -47.89
C ARG A 30 -1.59 -2.17 -48.59
N LEU A 31 -2.23 -1.21 -49.26
CA LEU A 31 -1.52 -0.10 -49.89
C LEU A 31 -0.75 0.72 -48.85
N LEU A 32 -1.40 1.12 -47.75
CA LEU A 32 -0.77 1.90 -46.70
C LEU A 32 0.44 1.17 -46.09
N THR A 33 0.33 -0.14 -45.83
CA THR A 33 1.45 -0.98 -45.37
C THR A 33 2.62 -0.96 -46.37
N GLN A 34 2.34 -1.08 -47.68
CA GLN A 34 3.38 -1.04 -48.71
C GLN A 34 4.05 0.33 -48.81
N VAL A 35 3.28 1.41 -48.73
CA VAL A 35 3.78 2.80 -48.75
C VAL A 35 4.66 3.06 -47.51
N MET A 36 4.27 2.57 -46.34
CA MET A 36 5.06 2.65 -45.11
C MET A 36 6.35 1.83 -45.20
N ALA A 37 6.31 0.60 -45.74
CA ALA A 37 7.50 -0.23 -45.94
C ALA A 37 8.53 0.45 -46.88
N LYS A 38 8.06 1.25 -47.83
CA LYS A 38 8.90 2.07 -48.73
C LYS A 38 9.30 3.43 -48.15
N GLN A 39 8.92 3.73 -46.89
CA GLN A 39 9.18 5.01 -46.22
C GLN A 39 8.59 6.24 -46.95
N ARG A 40 7.54 6.05 -47.75
CA ARG A 40 6.90 7.12 -48.55
C ARG A 40 5.64 7.72 -47.90
N ILE A 41 5.24 7.21 -46.73
CA ILE A 41 3.97 7.57 -46.10
C ILE A 41 3.85 9.06 -45.79
N GLN A 42 4.96 9.74 -45.44
CA GLN A 42 4.96 11.17 -45.13
C GLN A 42 4.58 12.05 -46.34
N ALA A 43 4.92 11.61 -47.56
CA ALA A 43 4.51 12.31 -48.78
C ALA A 43 3.02 12.11 -49.05
N LEU A 44 2.51 10.90 -48.80
CA LEU A 44 1.10 10.56 -48.99
C LEU A 44 0.19 11.31 -48.01
N ILE A 45 0.55 11.42 -46.73
CA ILE A 45 -0.27 12.06 -45.69
C ILE A 45 -0.03 13.57 -45.52
N LYS A 46 0.49 14.24 -46.55
CA LYS A 46 0.79 15.66 -46.50
C LYS A 46 -0.50 16.49 -46.62
N GLU A 47 -0.61 17.57 -45.85
CA GLU A 47 -1.74 18.51 -45.93
C GLU A 47 -3.11 17.79 -45.80
N GLU A 48 -4.07 18.09 -46.68
CA GLU A 48 -5.45 17.61 -46.66
C GLU A 48 -5.58 16.12 -47.04
N ASN A 49 -4.50 15.50 -47.52
CA ASN A 49 -4.52 14.08 -47.86
C ASN A 49 -4.73 13.21 -46.63
N LEU A 50 -4.28 13.65 -45.45
CA LEU A 50 -4.47 12.89 -44.21
C LEU A 50 -5.95 12.73 -43.86
N SER A 51 -6.71 13.83 -43.87
CA SER A 51 -8.16 13.78 -43.63
C SER A 51 -8.87 12.99 -44.72
N THR A 52 -8.49 13.22 -45.98
CA THR A 52 -9.05 12.47 -47.13
C THR A 52 -8.89 10.95 -46.99
N ILE A 53 -7.70 10.49 -46.57
CA ILE A 53 -7.45 9.06 -46.37
C ILE A 53 -8.22 8.53 -45.15
N SER A 54 -8.27 9.29 -44.06
CA SER A 54 -9.04 8.92 -42.86
C SER A 54 -10.53 8.80 -43.16
N ASP A 55 -11.10 9.76 -43.90
CA ASP A 55 -12.52 9.74 -44.30
C ASP A 55 -12.83 8.54 -45.19
N ALA A 56 -11.98 8.25 -46.18
CA ALA A 56 -12.16 7.06 -47.02
C ALA A 56 -12.14 5.76 -46.22
N VAL A 57 -11.27 5.66 -45.19
CA VAL A 57 -11.22 4.52 -44.28
C VAL A 57 -12.50 4.41 -43.44
N MET A 58 -12.99 5.53 -42.91
CA MET A 58 -14.23 5.60 -42.13
C MET A 58 -15.44 5.20 -42.98
N ASP A 59 -15.58 5.78 -44.16
CA ASP A 59 -16.73 5.55 -45.04
C ASP A 59 -16.78 4.10 -45.51
N LEU A 60 -15.63 3.49 -45.81
CA LEU A 60 -15.55 2.05 -46.13
C LEU A 60 -15.92 1.15 -44.95
N ALA A 61 -15.63 1.57 -43.72
CA ALA A 61 -15.97 0.81 -42.52
C ALA A 61 -17.46 0.90 -42.17
N LEU A 62 -18.12 2.01 -42.52
CA LEU A 62 -19.52 2.28 -42.20
C LEU A 62 -20.51 1.88 -43.30
N ALA A 63 -20.04 1.63 -44.53
CA ALA A 63 -20.89 1.35 -45.69
C ALA A 63 -21.42 -0.10 -45.83
N GLY A 64 -21.06 -1.04 -44.93
CA GLY A 64 -21.46 -2.45 -45.01
C GLY A 64 -22.79 -2.77 -44.31
N ASP A 65 -23.31 -3.99 -44.56
CA ASP A 65 -24.62 -4.51 -44.11
C ASP A 65 -24.53 -5.86 -43.34
N GLY A 66 -23.40 -6.17 -42.68
CA GLY A 66 -23.33 -7.32 -41.74
C GLY A 66 -21.96 -8.00 -41.53
N ASP A 67 -20.92 -7.67 -42.29
CA ASP A 67 -19.50 -8.01 -42.01
C ASP A 67 -18.78 -6.80 -41.36
N ASP A 68 -19.58 -5.90 -40.78
CA ASP A 68 -19.23 -4.51 -40.52
C ASP A 68 -18.38 -4.36 -39.27
N ASP A 69 -18.58 -5.24 -38.29
CA ASP A 69 -17.87 -5.15 -37.01
C ASP A 69 -16.38 -5.54 -37.13
N GLU A 70 -16.04 -6.46 -38.02
CA GLU A 70 -14.63 -6.77 -38.33
C GLU A 70 -14.00 -5.62 -39.12
N ASN A 71 -14.73 -5.03 -40.07
CA ASN A 71 -14.26 -3.88 -40.82
C ASN A 71 -14.09 -2.64 -39.93
N ARG A 72 -14.97 -2.41 -38.95
CA ARG A 72 -14.84 -1.34 -37.95
C ARG A 72 -13.58 -1.53 -37.10
N LEU A 73 -13.30 -2.74 -36.65
CA LEU A 73 -12.09 -3.04 -35.89
C LEU A 73 -10.81 -2.93 -36.75
N LEU A 74 -10.87 -3.37 -38.01
CA LEU A 74 -9.78 -3.18 -38.96
C LEU A 74 -9.56 -1.69 -39.27
N ALA A 75 -10.63 -0.89 -39.34
CA ALA A 75 -10.54 0.55 -39.56
C ALA A 75 -9.85 1.21 -38.38
N ALA A 76 -10.18 0.84 -37.15
CA ALA A 76 -9.45 1.26 -35.97
C ALA A 76 -7.96 0.91 -36.07
N ALA A 77 -7.59 -0.28 -36.57
CA ALA A 77 -6.19 -0.63 -36.80
C ALA A 77 -5.50 0.26 -37.86
N VAL A 78 -6.18 0.55 -38.97
CA VAL A 78 -5.65 1.41 -40.04
C VAL A 78 -5.47 2.85 -39.55
N LEU A 79 -6.48 3.42 -38.90
CA LEU A 79 -6.43 4.76 -38.31
C LEU A 79 -5.34 4.85 -37.24
N GLY A 80 -5.20 3.83 -36.38
CA GLY A 80 -4.14 3.79 -35.37
C GLY A 80 -2.74 3.76 -35.97
N ARG A 81 -2.59 3.10 -37.13
CA ARG A 81 -1.33 3.11 -37.86
C ARG A 81 -1.05 4.46 -38.52
N LEU A 82 -2.08 5.11 -39.07
CA LEU A 82 -1.99 6.45 -39.63
C LEU A 82 -1.63 7.47 -38.55
N SER A 83 -2.25 7.42 -37.38
CA SER A 83 -1.96 8.34 -36.28
C SER A 83 -0.52 8.20 -35.79
N ALA A 84 -0.01 6.97 -35.66
CA ALA A 84 1.37 6.69 -35.25
C ALA A 84 2.42 7.33 -36.19
N VAL A 85 2.11 7.50 -37.48
CA VAL A 85 3.00 8.18 -38.44
C VAL A 85 2.64 9.65 -38.67
N ALA A 86 1.43 10.08 -38.29
CA ALA A 86 0.96 11.46 -38.45
C ALA A 86 1.56 12.43 -37.42
N ARG A 87 2.25 11.91 -36.38
CA ARG A 87 2.88 12.66 -35.29
C ARG A 87 1.82 13.42 -34.48
N THR A 88 1.91 14.75 -34.43
CA THR A 88 1.02 15.63 -33.64
C THR A 88 -0.32 15.92 -34.32
N ARG A 89 -0.72 15.12 -35.30
CA ARG A 89 -1.94 15.27 -36.11
C ARG A 89 -2.90 14.09 -35.90
N ASP A 90 -2.75 13.39 -34.77
CA ASP A 90 -3.61 12.29 -34.34
C ASP A 90 -5.07 12.72 -34.18
N ALA A 91 -5.32 13.95 -33.69
CA ALA A 91 -6.68 14.50 -33.58
C ALA A 91 -7.44 14.50 -34.92
N VAL A 92 -6.75 14.76 -36.04
CA VAL A 92 -7.36 14.71 -37.38
C VAL A 92 -7.68 13.27 -37.78
N VAL A 93 -6.84 12.32 -37.40
CA VAL A 93 -7.04 10.90 -37.75
C VAL A 93 -8.20 10.29 -36.97
N PHE A 94 -8.37 10.73 -35.72
CA PHE A 94 -9.37 10.17 -34.80
C PHE A 94 -10.65 11.01 -34.68
N GLU A 95 -10.82 12.05 -35.49
CA GLU A 95 -11.97 12.97 -35.42
C GLU A 95 -13.33 12.24 -35.42
N ARG A 96 -13.45 11.19 -36.24
CA ARG A 96 -14.68 10.40 -36.41
C ARG A 96 -14.63 9.02 -35.77
N ILE A 97 -13.60 8.70 -34.99
CA ILE A 97 -13.38 7.33 -34.51
C ILE A 97 -14.53 6.77 -33.67
N SER A 98 -15.23 7.64 -32.94
CA SER A 98 -16.39 7.29 -32.12
C SER A 98 -17.56 6.75 -32.95
N GLU A 99 -17.67 7.11 -34.23
CA GLU A 99 -18.69 6.58 -35.15
C GLU A 99 -18.48 5.08 -35.46
N LEU A 100 -17.27 4.54 -35.27
CA LEU A 100 -16.99 3.13 -35.56
C LEU A 100 -17.67 2.17 -34.58
N PHE A 101 -17.94 2.59 -33.35
CA PHE A 101 -18.36 1.69 -32.27
C PHE A 101 -19.50 2.26 -31.43
N GLU A 102 -20.74 1.99 -31.85
CA GLU A 102 -21.93 2.24 -31.06
C GLU A 102 -22.06 1.27 -29.86
N SER A 103 -21.43 0.09 -29.97
CA SER A 103 -21.38 -0.94 -28.94
C SER A 103 -19.99 -1.57 -28.83
N THR A 104 -19.80 -2.42 -27.83
CA THR A 104 -18.55 -3.16 -27.62
C THR A 104 -18.07 -3.84 -28.92
N PRO A 105 -16.82 -3.61 -29.36
CA PRO A 105 -16.30 -4.20 -30.58
C PRO A 105 -16.09 -5.72 -30.47
N LEU A 106 -15.87 -6.36 -31.60
CA LEU A 106 -15.43 -7.76 -31.65
C LEU A 106 -14.11 -7.97 -30.88
N PRO A 107 -13.82 -9.21 -30.44
CA PRO A 107 -12.55 -9.53 -29.80
C PRO A 107 -11.36 -9.15 -30.67
N ILE A 108 -10.31 -8.58 -30.06
CA ILE A 108 -9.15 -8.09 -30.81
C ILE A 108 -8.37 -9.22 -31.53
N GLU A 109 -8.60 -10.46 -31.11
CA GLU A 109 -8.07 -11.66 -31.77
C GLU A 109 -8.68 -11.94 -33.16
N THR A 110 -9.74 -11.22 -33.59
CA THR A 110 -10.22 -11.29 -34.98
C THR A 110 -9.26 -10.64 -35.98
N LEU A 111 -8.39 -9.73 -35.51
CA LEU A 111 -7.37 -9.10 -36.34
C LEU A 111 -6.23 -10.08 -36.69
N ALA A 112 -5.67 -9.93 -37.90
CA ALA A 112 -4.86 -10.98 -38.51
C ALA A 112 -3.49 -11.18 -37.84
N ASP A 113 -2.87 -10.09 -37.38
CA ASP A 113 -1.53 -10.11 -36.82
C ASP A 113 -1.36 -9.15 -35.62
N GLY A 114 -0.18 -9.20 -35.00
CA GLY A 114 0.10 -8.42 -33.80
C GLY A 114 0.26 -6.91 -34.02
N ASP A 115 0.59 -6.49 -35.24
CA ASP A 115 0.67 -5.07 -35.57
C ASP A 115 -0.74 -4.50 -35.70
N GLU A 116 -1.66 -5.20 -36.38
CA GLU A 116 -3.07 -4.78 -36.44
C GLU A 116 -3.68 -4.67 -35.03
N LYS A 117 -3.46 -5.67 -34.16
CA LYS A 117 -3.89 -5.64 -32.76
C LYS A 117 -3.32 -4.44 -32.00
N TYR A 118 -2.03 -4.16 -32.19
CA TYR A 118 -1.37 -3.04 -31.53
C TYR A 118 -1.95 -1.69 -31.97
N TYR A 119 -2.10 -1.47 -33.28
CA TYR A 119 -2.64 -0.20 -33.79
C TYR A 119 -4.12 -0.02 -33.48
N ALA A 120 -4.93 -1.09 -33.51
CA ALA A 120 -6.32 -1.03 -33.04
C ALA A 120 -6.37 -0.62 -31.56
N SER A 121 -5.48 -1.19 -30.73
CA SER A 121 -5.40 -0.83 -29.31
C SER A 121 -5.06 0.65 -29.11
N LEU A 122 -4.18 1.23 -29.93
CA LEU A 122 -3.84 2.66 -29.84
C LEU A 122 -5.05 3.55 -30.13
N SER A 123 -5.87 3.15 -31.10
CA SER A 123 -7.08 3.87 -31.50
C SER A 123 -8.13 3.93 -30.38
N PHE A 124 -8.23 2.87 -29.57
CA PHE A 124 -9.12 2.89 -28.40
C PHE A 124 -8.78 3.96 -27.37
N ALA A 125 -7.55 4.48 -27.34
CA ALA A 125 -7.18 5.55 -26.42
C ALA A 125 -7.86 6.89 -26.72
N ALA A 126 -8.40 7.05 -27.94
CA ALA A 126 -9.12 8.23 -28.42
C ALA A 126 -10.66 8.09 -28.35
N ILE A 127 -11.16 6.96 -27.83
CA ILE A 127 -12.59 6.70 -27.68
C ILE A 127 -12.99 6.95 -26.23
N GLU A 128 -14.15 7.57 -26.04
CA GLU A 128 -14.83 7.69 -24.74
C GLU A 128 -16.11 6.86 -24.81
N ALA A 129 -16.16 5.73 -24.09
CA ALA A 129 -17.31 4.84 -24.07
C ALA A 129 -17.40 4.02 -22.78
N ASP A 130 -18.61 3.74 -22.31
CA ASP A 130 -18.87 3.00 -21.07
C ASP A 130 -18.31 1.56 -21.10
N TRP A 131 -18.22 0.95 -22.29
CA TRP A 131 -17.71 -0.40 -22.47
C TRP A 131 -16.17 -0.49 -22.52
N LEU A 132 -15.47 0.64 -22.66
CA LEU A 132 -14.04 0.67 -23.01
C LEU A 132 -13.16 -0.03 -21.97
N VAL A 133 -13.35 0.30 -20.69
CA VAL A 133 -12.52 -0.24 -19.59
C VAL A 133 -12.66 -1.75 -19.48
N ASP A 134 -13.90 -2.24 -19.47
CA ASP A 134 -14.20 -3.67 -19.43
C ASP A 134 -13.64 -4.40 -20.64
N TYR A 135 -13.80 -3.82 -21.83
CA TYR A 135 -13.24 -4.37 -23.06
C TYR A 135 -11.71 -4.47 -23.00
N CYS A 136 -11.03 -3.40 -22.58
CA CYS A 136 -9.57 -3.39 -22.43
C CYS A 136 -9.08 -4.46 -21.46
N HIS A 137 -9.74 -4.61 -20.30
CA HIS A 137 -9.41 -5.67 -19.34
C HIS A 137 -9.63 -7.07 -19.91
N GLN A 138 -10.79 -7.34 -20.52
CA GLN A 138 -11.10 -8.64 -21.12
C GLN A 138 -10.12 -9.00 -22.24
N GLN A 139 -9.91 -8.09 -23.20
CA GLN A 139 -9.03 -8.35 -24.32
C GLN A 139 -7.57 -8.50 -23.89
N SER A 140 -7.11 -7.78 -22.86
CA SER A 140 -5.74 -7.96 -22.33
C SER A 140 -5.47 -9.38 -21.83
N VAL A 141 -6.50 -10.06 -21.31
CA VAL A 141 -6.44 -11.45 -20.85
C VAL A 141 -6.52 -12.42 -22.03
N LEU A 142 -7.43 -12.16 -22.97
CA LEU A 142 -7.70 -13.04 -24.12
C LEU A 142 -6.60 -13.04 -25.18
N ILE A 143 -5.88 -11.93 -25.38
CA ILE A 143 -4.78 -11.83 -26.36
C ILE A 143 -3.79 -12.97 -26.15
N ASP A 144 -3.61 -13.81 -27.17
CA ASP A 144 -2.67 -14.92 -27.08
C ASP A 144 -1.25 -14.49 -27.24
N THR A 145 -1.00 -13.88 -28.38
CA THR A 145 0.29 -13.33 -28.75
C THR A 145 0.05 -11.89 -29.19
N SER A 146 0.72 -10.93 -28.55
CA SER A 146 0.85 -9.50 -28.89
C SER A 146 1.06 -8.67 -27.64
N GLU A 147 2.27 -8.73 -27.06
CA GLU A 147 2.59 -8.04 -25.81
C GLU A 147 2.38 -6.52 -25.90
N LYS A 148 2.68 -5.91 -27.05
CA LYS A 148 2.47 -4.48 -27.28
C LYS A 148 0.99 -4.08 -27.20
N ALA A 149 0.11 -4.85 -27.84
CA ALA A 149 -1.33 -4.62 -27.77
C ALA A 149 -1.84 -4.76 -26.34
N ARG A 150 -1.44 -5.84 -25.64
CA ARG A 150 -1.81 -6.06 -24.23
C ARG A 150 -1.40 -4.88 -23.34
N ARG A 151 -0.17 -4.39 -23.50
CA ARG A 151 0.33 -3.24 -22.74
C ARG A 151 -0.50 -1.98 -23.00
N VAL A 152 -0.85 -1.68 -24.25
CA VAL A 152 -1.67 -0.52 -24.59
C VAL A 152 -3.06 -0.63 -23.97
N LEU A 153 -3.73 -1.78 -24.09
CA LEU A 153 -5.06 -2.00 -23.50
C LEU A 153 -5.04 -1.83 -21.98
N LEU A 154 -4.06 -2.43 -21.30
CA LEU A 154 -3.92 -2.27 -19.85
C LEU A 154 -3.60 -0.82 -19.47
N SER A 155 -2.81 -0.11 -20.29
CA SER A 155 -2.50 1.31 -20.05
C SER A 155 -3.74 2.19 -20.17
N ILE A 156 -4.62 1.92 -21.14
CA ILE A 156 -5.90 2.62 -21.27
C ILE A 156 -6.75 2.33 -20.03
N ALA A 157 -6.92 1.05 -19.68
CA ALA A 157 -7.72 0.67 -18.52
C ALA A 157 -7.21 1.30 -17.20
N LEU A 158 -5.88 1.37 -17.00
CA LEU A 158 -5.30 2.05 -15.83
C LEU A 158 -5.57 3.56 -15.83
N ARG A 159 -5.47 4.21 -16.99
CA ARG A 159 -5.76 5.65 -17.13
C ARG A 159 -7.20 5.94 -16.77
N GLU A 160 -8.15 5.17 -17.32
CA GLU A 160 -9.58 5.36 -17.08
C GLU A 160 -10.00 5.00 -15.65
N ALA A 161 -9.37 3.99 -15.04
CA ALA A 161 -9.62 3.65 -13.63
C ALA A 161 -9.17 4.76 -12.67
N GLY A 162 -8.22 5.61 -13.06
CA GLY A 162 -7.76 6.77 -12.29
C GLY A 162 -6.86 6.45 -11.08
N SER A 163 -6.86 5.21 -10.59
CA SER A 163 -5.97 4.77 -9.51
C SER A 163 -5.51 3.32 -9.67
N LEU A 164 -4.38 2.96 -9.03
CA LEU A 164 -3.88 1.58 -9.04
C LEU A 164 -4.86 0.60 -8.40
N SER A 165 -5.48 0.99 -7.28
CA SER A 165 -6.46 0.16 -6.58
C SER A 165 -7.67 -0.16 -7.46
N ASP A 166 -8.26 0.85 -8.09
CA ASP A 166 -9.44 0.68 -8.95
C ASP A 166 -9.09 -0.15 -10.19
N PHE A 167 -7.91 0.07 -10.79
CA PHE A 167 -7.41 -0.73 -11.91
C PHE A 167 -7.36 -2.22 -11.59
N TRP A 168 -6.79 -2.61 -10.44
CA TRP A 168 -6.71 -4.03 -10.07
C TRP A 168 -8.08 -4.62 -9.79
N GLN A 169 -8.97 -3.88 -9.12
CA GLN A 169 -10.34 -4.32 -8.81
C GLN A 169 -11.16 -4.52 -10.10
N MET A 170 -11.13 -3.55 -11.01
CA MET A 170 -11.80 -3.60 -12.31
C MET A 170 -11.25 -4.70 -13.22
N ASN A 171 -9.98 -5.11 -13.05
CA ASN A 171 -9.41 -6.20 -13.82
C ASN A 171 -9.87 -7.60 -13.34
N GLN A 172 -10.30 -7.77 -12.08
CA GLN A 172 -10.61 -9.09 -11.51
C GLN A 172 -11.68 -9.89 -12.28
N PRO A 173 -12.81 -9.29 -12.74
CA PRO A 173 -13.80 -10.02 -13.52
C PRO A 173 -13.22 -10.66 -14.79
N ALA A 174 -12.33 -9.96 -15.48
CA ALA A 174 -11.68 -10.46 -16.70
C ALA A 174 -10.76 -11.66 -16.42
N LEU A 175 -10.13 -11.74 -15.24
CA LEU A 175 -9.25 -12.85 -14.86
C LEU A 175 -9.98 -14.20 -14.77
N SER A 176 -11.30 -14.21 -14.62
CA SER A 176 -12.11 -15.44 -14.62
C SER A 176 -11.94 -16.26 -15.90
N GLN A 177 -11.69 -15.61 -17.03
CA GLN A 177 -11.50 -16.22 -18.35
C GLN A 177 -10.22 -17.07 -18.43
N LEU A 178 -9.24 -16.84 -17.55
CA LEU A 178 -8.04 -17.70 -17.47
C LEU A 178 -8.36 -19.15 -17.12
N SER A 179 -9.52 -19.40 -16.49
CA SER A 179 -9.97 -20.75 -16.17
C SER A 179 -10.34 -21.57 -17.42
N GLU A 180 -10.69 -20.91 -18.53
CA GLU A 180 -11.05 -21.53 -19.81
C GLU A 180 -9.84 -22.13 -20.53
N LEU A 181 -8.63 -21.63 -20.23
CA LEU A 181 -7.38 -22.15 -20.79
C LEU A 181 -7.10 -23.57 -20.26
N LYS A 182 -6.92 -24.52 -21.18
CA LYS A 182 -6.57 -25.91 -20.86
C LYS A 182 -5.06 -26.03 -20.60
N GLY A 183 -4.71 -26.69 -19.49
CA GLY A 183 -3.31 -26.95 -19.11
C GLY A 183 -2.71 -25.87 -18.20
N GLY A 184 -2.04 -26.32 -17.12
CA GLY A 184 -1.42 -25.42 -16.14
C GLY A 184 -0.31 -24.55 -16.75
N ASP A 185 0.60 -25.15 -17.51
CA ASP A 185 1.73 -24.45 -18.13
C ASP A 185 1.28 -23.31 -19.07
N THR A 186 0.36 -23.57 -20.00
CA THR A 186 -0.18 -22.54 -20.91
C THR A 186 -0.85 -21.40 -20.14
N ARG A 187 -1.65 -21.72 -19.13
CA ARG A 187 -2.32 -20.72 -18.30
C ARG A 187 -1.31 -19.86 -17.54
N TYR A 188 -0.31 -20.45 -16.90
CA TYR A 188 0.69 -19.69 -16.14
C TYR A 188 1.64 -18.89 -17.04
N LYS A 189 1.93 -19.36 -18.26
CA LYS A 189 2.61 -18.54 -19.28
C LYS A 189 1.76 -17.33 -19.68
N ARG A 190 0.44 -17.48 -19.80
CA ARG A 190 -0.47 -16.34 -20.03
C ARG A 190 -0.49 -15.37 -18.85
N ILE A 191 -0.60 -15.90 -17.62
CA ILE A 191 -0.54 -15.09 -16.40
C ILE A 191 0.77 -14.30 -16.34
N ARG A 192 1.92 -14.93 -16.60
CA ARG A 192 3.23 -14.26 -16.64
C ARG A 192 3.22 -13.05 -17.58
N ARG A 193 2.68 -13.22 -18.79
CA ARG A 193 2.56 -12.13 -19.77
C ARG A 193 1.66 -10.99 -19.29
N ILE A 194 0.52 -11.31 -18.67
CA ILE A 194 -0.40 -10.32 -18.08
C ILE A 194 0.29 -9.57 -16.93
N THR A 195 0.96 -10.28 -16.03
CA THR A 195 1.68 -9.69 -14.88
C THR A 195 2.85 -8.81 -15.32
N SER A 196 3.62 -9.22 -16.33
CA SER A 196 4.71 -8.40 -16.87
C SER A 196 4.18 -7.13 -17.53
N ALA A 197 3.14 -7.22 -18.37
CA ALA A 197 2.53 -6.04 -18.99
C ALA A 197 1.91 -5.09 -17.95
N SER A 198 1.27 -5.64 -16.91
CA SER A 198 0.72 -4.85 -15.80
C SER A 198 1.82 -4.15 -15.00
N SER A 199 2.90 -4.86 -14.67
CA SER A 199 4.07 -4.29 -13.97
C SER A 199 4.72 -3.18 -14.78
N GLU A 200 4.86 -3.33 -16.09
CA GLU A 200 5.37 -2.29 -16.98
C GLU A 200 4.57 -0.98 -16.88
N ILE A 201 3.25 -1.03 -17.02
CA ILE A 201 2.42 0.18 -16.96
C ILE A 201 2.37 0.78 -15.54
N VAL A 202 2.40 -0.06 -14.50
CA VAL A 202 2.38 0.40 -13.11
C VAL A 202 3.68 1.12 -12.78
N ARG A 203 4.84 0.65 -13.28
CA ARG A 203 6.13 1.35 -13.12
C ARG A 203 6.10 2.76 -13.72
N GLU A 204 5.41 2.94 -14.84
CA GLU A 204 5.32 4.23 -15.55
C GLU A 204 4.26 5.16 -14.94
N TRP A 205 3.30 4.63 -14.21
CA TRP A 205 2.22 5.38 -13.57
C TRP A 205 2.73 6.46 -12.61
N GLN A 206 2.20 7.68 -12.75
CA GLN A 206 2.48 8.83 -11.87
C GLN A 206 1.22 9.39 -11.19
N GLY A 207 0.08 8.72 -11.34
CA GLY A 207 -1.19 9.16 -10.75
C GLY A 207 -1.42 8.62 -9.35
N GLU A 208 -2.69 8.52 -8.98
CA GLU A 208 -3.12 8.11 -7.65
C GLU A 208 -2.89 6.61 -7.39
N VAL A 209 -2.57 6.27 -6.13
CA VAL A 209 -2.44 4.88 -5.69
C VAL A 209 -3.83 4.27 -5.40
N GLY A 210 -4.78 5.07 -4.92
CA GLY A 210 -6.10 4.61 -4.50
C GLY A 210 -6.13 4.07 -3.06
N VAL A 211 -7.34 3.79 -2.57
CA VAL A 211 -7.59 3.28 -1.21
C VAL A 211 -7.24 1.79 -1.16
N ASP A 212 -6.58 1.36 -0.09
CA ASP A 212 -6.26 -0.05 0.18
C ASP A 212 -5.55 -0.77 -1.00
N ALA A 213 -4.73 -0.05 -1.76
CA ALA A 213 -4.12 -0.54 -2.98
C ALA A 213 -3.32 -1.84 -2.81
N GLY A 214 -2.68 -2.06 -1.64
CA GLY A 214 -2.00 -3.32 -1.37
C GLY A 214 -2.93 -4.52 -1.17
N LEU A 215 -4.15 -4.30 -0.66
CA LEU A 215 -5.19 -5.33 -0.60
C LEU A 215 -5.77 -5.60 -1.99
N ALA A 216 -5.99 -4.56 -2.80
CA ALA A 216 -6.43 -4.71 -4.18
C ALA A 216 -5.42 -5.54 -4.99
N LEU A 217 -4.12 -5.23 -4.89
CA LEU A 217 -3.04 -6.02 -5.50
C LEU A 217 -3.01 -7.46 -4.96
N ALA A 218 -3.20 -7.66 -3.66
CA ALA A 218 -3.23 -9.00 -3.05
C ALA A 218 -4.39 -9.85 -3.57
N ASN A 219 -5.57 -9.26 -3.73
CA ASN A 219 -6.76 -9.94 -4.26
C ASN A 219 -6.59 -10.28 -5.74
N TRP A 220 -6.11 -9.32 -6.52
CA TRP A 220 -5.78 -9.52 -7.93
C TRP A 220 -4.75 -10.64 -8.13
N PHE A 221 -3.70 -10.65 -7.30
CA PHE A 221 -2.69 -11.71 -7.31
C PHE A 221 -3.31 -13.08 -6.97
N SER A 222 -4.12 -13.17 -5.92
CA SER A 222 -4.80 -14.40 -5.54
C SER A 222 -5.66 -14.95 -6.68
N ASP A 223 -6.35 -14.09 -7.42
CA ASP A 223 -7.22 -14.50 -8.52
C ASP A 223 -6.46 -15.11 -9.69
N ILE A 224 -5.26 -14.61 -10.01
CA ILE A 224 -4.44 -15.19 -11.08
C ILE A 224 -3.80 -16.53 -10.66
N VAL A 225 -3.37 -16.68 -9.40
CA VAL A 225 -2.65 -17.89 -8.94
C VAL A 225 -3.55 -18.97 -8.31
N LYS A 226 -4.88 -18.81 -8.34
CA LYS A 226 -5.83 -19.77 -7.71
C LYS A 226 -5.78 -21.18 -8.30
N SER A 227 -5.33 -21.32 -9.54
CA SER A 227 -5.39 -22.58 -10.27
C SER A 227 -4.20 -23.51 -9.99
N SER A 228 -4.35 -24.79 -10.34
CA SER A 228 -3.30 -25.81 -10.16
C SER A 228 -1.99 -25.41 -10.84
N LYS A 229 -0.89 -25.54 -10.08
CA LYS A 229 0.48 -25.19 -10.47
C LYS A 229 1.29 -26.42 -10.91
N LYS A 230 0.61 -27.56 -11.05
CA LYS A 230 1.26 -28.82 -11.45
C LYS A 230 1.91 -28.64 -12.82
N ASP A 231 3.17 -29.08 -12.92
CA ASP A 231 3.97 -29.05 -14.15
C ASP A 231 4.32 -27.62 -14.65
N VAL A 232 4.13 -26.59 -13.82
CA VAL A 232 4.57 -25.22 -14.13
C VAL A 232 6.01 -25.03 -13.67
N GLY A 233 6.87 -24.54 -14.57
CA GLY A 233 8.28 -24.28 -14.26
C GLY A 233 8.47 -23.17 -13.21
N GLU A 234 9.46 -23.34 -12.33
CA GLU A 234 9.78 -22.39 -11.27
C GLU A 234 10.06 -20.97 -11.81
N GLU A 235 10.78 -20.85 -12.95
CA GLU A 235 11.07 -19.56 -13.57
C GLU A 235 9.80 -18.76 -13.91
N VAL A 236 8.72 -19.44 -14.32
CA VAL A 236 7.44 -18.79 -14.64
C VAL A 236 6.79 -18.25 -13.36
N LEU A 237 6.81 -19.04 -12.29
CA LEU A 237 6.24 -18.65 -10.99
C LEU A 237 7.04 -17.52 -10.33
N THR A 238 8.37 -17.61 -10.37
CA THR A 238 9.27 -16.56 -9.88
C THR A 238 9.08 -15.26 -10.66
N GLY A 239 8.93 -15.33 -11.99
CA GLY A 239 8.64 -14.16 -12.81
C GLY A 239 7.33 -13.48 -12.43
N ILE A 240 6.26 -14.25 -12.20
CA ILE A 240 4.97 -13.72 -11.74
C ILE A 240 5.10 -13.04 -10.37
N LEU A 241 5.82 -13.67 -9.44
CA LEU A 241 6.09 -13.10 -8.12
C LEU A 241 6.89 -11.79 -8.22
N ASP A 242 8.01 -11.78 -8.95
CA ASP A 242 8.90 -10.63 -9.04
C ASP A 242 8.22 -9.41 -9.68
N GLU A 243 7.37 -9.60 -10.69
CA GLU A 243 6.60 -8.51 -11.29
C GLU A 243 5.52 -8.00 -10.32
N SER A 244 4.91 -8.90 -9.53
CA SER A 244 3.95 -8.51 -8.50
C SER A 244 4.62 -7.75 -7.35
N LEU A 245 5.83 -8.15 -6.96
CA LEU A 245 6.64 -7.43 -5.97
C LEU A 245 7.06 -6.06 -6.51
N THR A 246 7.33 -5.94 -7.81
CA THR A 246 7.61 -4.65 -8.45
C THR A 246 6.42 -3.70 -8.34
N MET A 247 5.21 -4.18 -8.60
CA MET A 247 3.99 -3.40 -8.40
C MET A 247 3.78 -2.99 -6.94
N LEU A 248 4.05 -3.89 -5.99
CA LEU A 248 4.01 -3.59 -4.55
C LEU A 248 5.02 -2.49 -4.16
N ILE A 249 6.26 -2.58 -4.65
CA ILE A 249 7.29 -1.57 -4.40
C ILE A 249 6.82 -0.22 -4.97
N ARG A 250 6.20 -0.22 -6.14
CA ARG A 250 5.69 1.00 -6.77
C ARG A 250 4.60 1.69 -5.95
N ILE A 251 3.72 0.94 -5.28
CA ILE A 251 2.73 1.49 -4.32
C ILE A 251 3.43 2.31 -3.23
N ILE A 252 4.54 1.78 -2.70
CA ILE A 252 5.33 2.41 -1.63
C ILE A 252 6.07 3.63 -2.16
N GLU A 253 6.67 3.54 -3.35
CA GLU A 253 7.38 4.66 -3.99
C GLU A 253 6.46 5.86 -4.28
N LEU A 254 5.25 5.60 -4.78
CA LEU A 254 4.27 6.64 -5.06
C LEU A 254 3.74 7.27 -3.76
N ARG A 255 3.59 6.48 -2.69
CA ARG A 255 3.09 6.95 -1.39
C ARG A 255 3.76 6.21 -0.23
N PHE A 256 4.80 6.83 0.32
CA PHE A 256 5.58 6.25 1.43
C PHE A 256 4.75 5.87 2.66
N SER A 257 3.64 6.57 2.94
CA SER A 257 2.76 6.25 4.06
C SER A 257 2.24 4.80 4.02
N ASN A 258 2.13 4.21 2.83
CA ASN A 258 1.75 2.81 2.66
C ASN A 258 2.82 1.83 3.20
N ALA A 259 4.10 2.21 3.25
CA ALA A 259 5.15 1.35 3.80
C ALA A 259 4.92 1.01 5.28
N LEU A 260 4.21 1.87 6.02
CA LEU A 260 3.95 1.70 7.45
C LEU A 260 2.73 0.82 7.73
N LEU A 261 1.96 0.46 6.71
CA LEU A 261 0.69 -0.25 6.84
C LEU A 261 0.87 -1.72 6.50
N SER A 262 0.58 -2.62 7.44
CA SER A 262 0.63 -4.06 7.16
C SER A 262 -0.24 -4.52 5.98
N PRO A 263 -1.46 -3.96 5.74
CA PRO A 263 -2.28 -4.34 4.60
C PRO A 263 -1.63 -4.07 3.24
N THR A 264 -0.71 -3.11 3.16
CA THR A 264 0.02 -2.80 1.91
C THR A 264 0.74 -4.04 1.38
N TYR A 265 1.28 -4.86 2.28
CA TYR A 265 2.07 -6.04 1.95
C TYR A 265 1.23 -7.32 1.84
N GLY A 266 -0.11 -7.22 1.80
CA GLY A 266 -1.02 -8.37 1.79
C GLY A 266 -0.70 -9.42 0.72
N MET A 267 -0.15 -8.99 -0.43
CA MET A 267 0.25 -9.87 -1.52
C MET A 267 1.27 -10.94 -1.09
N LEU A 268 2.16 -10.65 -0.14
CA LEU A 268 3.10 -11.65 0.39
C LEU A 268 2.38 -12.80 1.11
N GLY A 269 1.32 -12.48 1.85
CA GLY A 269 0.45 -13.47 2.50
C GLY A 269 -0.27 -14.32 1.45
N SER A 270 -0.93 -13.67 0.49
CA SER A 270 -1.58 -14.34 -0.64
C SER A 270 -0.64 -15.29 -1.40
N ALA A 271 0.59 -14.85 -1.66
CA ALA A 271 1.59 -15.65 -2.34
C ALA A 271 2.00 -16.87 -1.50
N ARG A 272 2.36 -16.68 -0.23
CA ARG A 272 2.72 -17.79 0.67
C ARG A 272 1.60 -18.84 0.74
N ASP A 273 0.36 -18.39 0.86
CA ASP A 273 -0.79 -19.28 0.98
C ASP A 273 -1.05 -20.02 -0.35
N ALA A 274 -0.88 -19.35 -1.50
CA ALA A 274 -1.09 -19.94 -2.81
C ALA A 274 -0.01 -20.97 -3.23
N PHE A 275 1.25 -20.78 -2.80
CA PHE A 275 2.38 -21.66 -3.12
C PHE A 275 2.67 -22.70 -2.05
N GLY A 276 2.11 -22.54 -0.85
CA GLY A 276 2.45 -23.33 0.33
C GLY A 276 3.87 -23.04 0.83
N ARG A 277 4.22 -23.61 1.99
CA ARG A 277 5.47 -23.29 2.69
C ARG A 277 6.72 -23.56 1.85
N GLN A 278 6.86 -24.78 1.31
CA GLN A 278 8.06 -25.16 0.56
C GLN A 278 8.21 -24.33 -0.73
N GLY A 279 7.13 -24.22 -1.52
CA GLY A 279 7.14 -23.42 -2.75
C GLY A 279 7.44 -21.95 -2.49
N TRP A 280 6.90 -21.40 -1.40
CA TRP A 280 7.23 -20.03 -0.98
C TRP A 280 8.72 -19.86 -0.65
N THR A 281 9.31 -20.77 0.13
CA THR A 281 10.73 -20.71 0.45
C THR A 281 11.61 -20.74 -0.81
N ASP A 282 11.25 -21.56 -1.80
CA ASP A 282 12.01 -21.70 -3.04
C ASP A 282 11.89 -20.43 -3.90
N LEU A 283 10.67 -19.91 -4.07
CA LEU A 283 10.44 -18.63 -4.77
C LEU A 283 11.18 -17.46 -4.10
N LEU A 284 11.22 -17.41 -2.77
CA LEU A 284 11.93 -16.37 -2.04
C LEU A 284 13.45 -16.40 -2.26
N ARG A 285 14.03 -17.56 -2.59
CA ARG A 285 15.46 -17.68 -2.91
C ARG A 285 15.76 -17.25 -4.35
N SER A 286 14.81 -17.48 -5.24
CA SER A 286 14.93 -17.19 -6.68
C SER A 286 14.49 -15.77 -7.05
N SER A 287 13.74 -15.08 -6.18
CA SER A 287 13.24 -13.72 -6.39
C SER A 287 14.35 -12.66 -6.38
N ASN A 288 14.33 -11.76 -7.36
CA ASN A 288 15.24 -10.62 -7.45
C ASN A 288 14.74 -9.38 -6.71
N ASN A 289 13.43 -9.30 -6.43
CA ASN A 289 12.81 -8.11 -5.86
C ASN A 289 12.45 -8.23 -4.37
N ILE A 290 12.48 -9.43 -3.79
CA ILE A 290 12.13 -9.61 -2.36
C ILE A 290 13.03 -8.77 -1.44
N ASP A 291 14.31 -8.62 -1.74
CA ASP A 291 15.23 -7.87 -0.88
C ASP A 291 14.87 -6.39 -0.79
N LYS A 292 14.33 -5.80 -1.86
CA LYS A 292 13.81 -4.43 -1.84
C LYS A 292 12.61 -4.30 -0.92
N VAL A 293 11.71 -5.29 -0.93
CA VAL A 293 10.56 -5.34 -0.02
C VAL A 293 11.02 -5.53 1.43
N ARG A 294 12.01 -6.38 1.68
CA ARG A 294 12.62 -6.56 3.00
C ARG A 294 13.26 -5.28 3.52
N ILE A 295 13.93 -4.50 2.66
CA ILE A 295 14.47 -3.18 3.03
C ILE A 295 13.32 -2.27 3.45
N ALA A 296 12.27 -2.12 2.64
CA ALA A 296 11.12 -1.28 2.98
C ALA A 296 10.46 -1.68 4.31
N LEU A 297 10.28 -2.97 4.57
CA LEU A 297 9.72 -3.47 5.82
C LEU A 297 10.59 -3.20 7.04
N LYS A 298 11.92 -3.33 6.90
CA LYS A 298 12.87 -3.02 7.98
C LYS A 298 12.87 -1.52 8.31
N GLU A 299 12.85 -0.65 7.30
CA GLU A 299 12.74 0.79 7.49
C GLU A 299 11.40 1.17 8.14
N ALA A 300 10.30 0.55 7.71
CA ALA A 300 8.99 0.74 8.34
C ALA A 300 8.99 0.33 9.82
N ALA A 301 9.59 -0.82 10.14
CA ALA A 301 9.77 -1.27 11.52
C ALA A 301 10.60 -0.28 12.35
N LEU A 302 11.69 0.26 11.79
CA LEU A 302 12.53 1.27 12.46
C LEU A 302 11.75 2.56 12.73
N VAL A 303 10.97 3.04 11.75
CA VAL A 303 10.12 4.23 11.92
C VAL A 303 9.08 4.02 13.02
N LEU A 304 8.42 2.86 13.05
CA LEU A 304 7.46 2.54 14.11
C LEU A 304 8.14 2.41 15.49
N ALA A 305 9.30 1.78 15.55
CA ALA A 305 10.07 1.65 16.79
C ALA A 305 10.47 3.02 17.36
N ARG A 306 10.86 3.98 16.51
CA ARG A 306 11.15 5.38 16.92
C ARG A 306 9.92 6.11 17.45
N GLN A 307 8.72 5.70 17.04
CA GLN A 307 7.45 6.21 17.55
C GLN A 307 6.97 5.46 18.81
N ASP A 308 7.80 4.59 19.38
CA ASP A 308 7.45 3.71 20.50
C ASP A 308 6.27 2.77 20.19
N LYS A 309 6.13 2.35 18.92
CA LYS A 309 5.05 1.47 18.48
C LYS A 309 5.56 0.05 18.25
N GLN A 310 4.75 -0.89 18.68
CA GLN A 310 4.85 -2.32 18.37
C GLN A 310 3.72 -2.66 17.40
N ASP A 311 4.02 -3.37 16.32
CA ASP A 311 3.02 -3.76 15.32
C ASP A 311 3.12 -5.26 15.02
N PRO A 312 2.30 -6.09 15.70
CA PRO A 312 2.29 -7.53 15.47
C PRO A 312 1.93 -7.93 14.04
N ALA A 313 1.12 -7.13 13.35
CA ALA A 313 0.70 -7.42 11.98
C ALA A 313 1.86 -7.19 11.00
N LEU A 314 2.56 -6.05 11.11
CA LEU A 314 3.75 -5.78 10.30
C LEU A 314 4.88 -6.77 10.61
N MET A 315 5.04 -7.18 11.86
CA MET A 315 5.96 -8.27 12.23
C MET A 315 5.59 -9.60 11.55
N GLY A 316 4.29 -9.93 11.47
CA GLY A 316 3.82 -11.10 10.72
C GLY A 316 4.17 -11.04 9.23
N VAL A 317 4.13 -9.84 8.64
CA VAL A 317 4.57 -9.61 7.26
C VAL A 317 6.08 -9.81 7.11
N LEU A 318 6.89 -9.25 8.02
CA LEU A 318 8.34 -9.48 8.05
C LEU A 318 8.68 -10.97 8.12
N VAL A 319 8.02 -11.72 8.99
CA VAL A 319 8.19 -13.18 9.09
C VAL A 319 7.85 -13.87 7.77
N THR A 320 6.81 -13.40 7.08
CA THR A 320 6.43 -13.92 5.76
C THR A 320 7.52 -13.64 4.72
N ALA A 321 8.06 -12.42 4.68
CA ALA A 321 9.09 -12.01 3.73
C ALA A 321 10.45 -12.72 3.94
N TYR A 322 10.73 -13.16 5.16
CA TYR A 322 11.95 -13.87 5.55
C TYR A 322 11.76 -15.39 5.71
N ASP A 323 10.56 -15.91 5.45
CA ASP A 323 10.15 -17.32 5.61
C ASP A 323 10.02 -17.80 7.08
N SER A 324 10.79 -17.25 8.02
CA SER A 324 10.73 -17.65 9.43
C SER A 324 11.18 -16.56 10.40
N ARG A 325 10.76 -16.69 11.68
CA ARG A 325 11.14 -15.77 12.77
C ARG A 325 12.65 -15.78 13.03
N GLU A 326 13.25 -16.96 12.97
CA GLU A 326 14.69 -17.17 13.18
C GLU A 326 15.55 -16.42 12.16
N ARG A 327 15.01 -16.16 10.96
CA ARG A 327 15.66 -15.35 9.93
C ARG A 327 15.39 -13.85 10.07
N VAL A 328 14.22 -13.46 10.56
CA VAL A 328 13.88 -12.04 10.80
C VAL A 328 14.71 -11.45 11.92
N MET A 329 14.83 -12.17 13.05
CA MET A 329 15.50 -11.67 14.26
C MET A 329 16.89 -11.09 13.98
N PRO A 330 17.86 -11.85 13.40
CA PRO A 330 19.19 -11.30 13.13
C PRO A 330 19.16 -10.15 12.13
N ALA A 331 18.21 -10.13 11.18
CA ALA A 331 18.08 -9.06 10.21
C ALA A 331 17.61 -7.74 10.84
N ILE A 332 16.66 -7.81 11.78
CA ILE A 332 16.18 -6.65 12.54
C ILE A 332 17.24 -6.18 13.54
N THR A 333 17.84 -7.09 14.31
CA THR A 333 18.92 -6.74 15.25
C THR A 333 20.06 -6.02 14.54
N LEU A 334 20.52 -6.55 13.40
CA LEU A 334 21.55 -5.89 12.61
C LEU A 334 21.11 -4.50 12.14
N HIS A 335 19.89 -4.36 11.65
CA HIS A 335 19.36 -3.09 11.17
C HIS A 335 19.17 -2.04 12.28
N PHE A 336 18.88 -2.47 13.50
CA PHE A 336 18.66 -1.60 14.67
C PHE A 336 19.95 -1.28 15.44
N THR A 337 21.10 -1.81 15.02
CA THR A 337 22.38 -1.68 15.74
C THR A 337 22.73 -0.22 16.02
N ASP A 338 22.59 0.65 15.02
CA ASP A 338 22.99 2.06 15.11
C ASP A 338 21.88 2.98 15.64
N ALA A 339 20.68 2.44 15.89
CA ALA A 339 19.54 3.19 16.43
C ALA A 339 19.61 3.25 17.96
N GLN A 340 20.32 4.27 18.47
CA GLN A 340 20.49 4.55 19.91
C GLN A 340 19.31 5.31 20.52
N ASP A 341 18.46 5.89 19.67
CA ASP A 341 17.28 6.68 20.03
C ASP A 341 16.06 5.83 20.40
N LEU A 342 16.13 4.51 20.22
CA LEU A 342 15.01 3.61 20.48
C LEU A 342 14.82 3.33 21.97
N ILE A 343 13.55 3.29 22.40
CA ILE A 343 13.18 2.85 23.74
C ILE A 343 13.56 1.36 23.91
N PRO A 344 14.29 0.98 24.98
CA PRO A 344 14.83 -0.37 25.13
C PRO A 344 13.79 -1.50 25.04
N GLU A 345 12.60 -1.29 25.62
CA GLU A 345 11.52 -2.30 25.60
C GLU A 345 10.96 -2.52 24.20
N THR A 346 10.73 -1.43 23.47
CA THR A 346 10.24 -1.47 22.08
C THR A 346 11.30 -2.02 21.14
N LYS A 347 12.58 -1.62 21.31
CA LYS A 347 13.72 -2.20 20.60
C LYS A 347 13.79 -3.71 20.80
N LEU A 348 13.74 -4.16 22.06
CA LEU A 348 13.77 -5.59 22.39
C LEU A 348 12.59 -6.35 21.79
N TRP A 349 11.38 -5.76 21.79
CA TRP A 349 10.21 -6.37 21.16
C TRP A 349 10.46 -6.65 19.67
N TRP A 350 10.97 -5.67 18.92
CA TRP A 350 11.28 -5.82 17.50
C TRP A 350 12.43 -6.82 17.26
N GLU A 351 13.51 -6.75 18.04
CA GLU A 351 14.66 -7.67 17.95
C GLU A 351 14.30 -9.13 18.27
N GLN A 352 13.33 -9.35 19.15
CA GLN A 352 12.78 -10.68 19.44
C GLN A 352 11.66 -11.10 18.48
N ALA A 353 11.53 -10.42 17.33
CA ALA A 353 10.48 -10.64 16.34
C ALA A 353 9.06 -10.63 16.94
N GLY A 354 8.82 -9.85 17.99
CA GLY A 354 7.53 -9.77 18.70
C GLY A 354 7.29 -10.86 19.75
N GLU A 355 8.26 -11.74 20.00
CA GLU A 355 8.21 -12.70 21.10
C GLU A 355 8.89 -12.15 22.36
N LEU A 356 8.16 -11.38 23.16
CA LEU A 356 8.58 -11.17 24.54
C LEU A 356 8.30 -12.46 25.33
N LYS A 357 9.33 -13.32 25.49
CA LYS A 357 9.27 -14.43 26.44
C LYS A 357 8.82 -13.88 27.80
N LYS A 358 7.74 -14.42 28.34
CA LYS A 358 7.18 -14.06 29.66
C LYS A 358 8.21 -14.09 30.80
N SER A 359 9.36 -14.74 30.61
CA SER A 359 10.48 -14.83 31.56
C SER A 359 11.41 -13.61 31.61
N GLN A 360 11.33 -12.68 30.66
CA GLN A 360 12.15 -11.45 30.64
C GLN A 360 11.39 -10.17 31.01
N ARG A 361 10.11 -10.29 31.39
CA ARG A 361 9.57 -9.30 32.32
C ARG A 361 10.40 -9.44 33.59
N VAL A 362 11.20 -8.43 33.89
CA VAL A 362 11.47 -8.11 35.29
C VAL A 362 10.09 -7.92 35.89
N VAL A 363 9.55 -9.00 36.46
CA VAL A 363 8.32 -8.96 37.23
C VAL A 363 8.69 -8.17 38.46
N GLU A 364 8.61 -6.84 38.38
CA GLU A 364 8.10 -6.13 39.54
C GLU A 364 6.79 -6.82 39.87
N GLN A 365 6.78 -7.54 41.00
CA GLN A 365 5.57 -8.12 41.55
C GLN A 365 4.59 -6.99 41.82
N VAL A 366 3.77 -6.65 40.82
CA VAL A 366 2.53 -5.90 41.04
C VAL A 366 1.53 -6.89 41.64
N MET A 367 1.74 -7.25 42.91
CA MET A 367 0.69 -7.81 43.74
C MET A 367 -0.18 -6.65 44.23
N GLY A 368 -1.12 -6.22 43.42
CA GLY A 368 -2.11 -5.21 43.79
C GLY A 368 -3.03 -4.90 42.63
N ASN A 369 -4.32 -4.68 42.92
CA ASN A 369 -5.28 -4.21 41.94
C ASN A 369 -4.76 -2.87 41.36
N PRO A 370 -4.42 -2.76 40.06
CA PRO A 370 -3.73 -1.60 39.50
C PRO A 370 -4.53 -0.30 39.68
N GLU A 371 -5.87 -0.40 39.74
CA GLU A 371 -6.76 0.72 40.04
C GLU A 371 -6.51 1.32 41.43
N ASP A 372 -6.36 0.49 42.46
CA ASP A 372 -6.13 0.94 43.84
C ASP A 372 -4.75 1.62 43.98
N GLN A 373 -3.75 1.18 43.20
CA GLN A 373 -2.43 1.78 43.13
C GLN A 373 -2.45 3.14 42.41
N GLN A 374 -3.21 3.26 41.33
CA GLN A 374 -3.42 4.53 40.62
C GLN A 374 -4.15 5.54 41.50
N ILE A 375 -5.25 5.14 42.15
CA ILE A 375 -5.99 5.99 43.10
C ILE A 375 -5.10 6.39 44.28
N GLY A 376 -4.30 5.45 44.80
CA GLY A 376 -3.33 5.74 45.87
C GLY A 376 -2.24 6.73 45.44
N SER A 377 -1.72 6.60 44.22
CA SER A 377 -0.72 7.51 43.67
C SER A 377 -1.29 8.92 43.47
N LEU A 378 -2.53 9.01 42.96
CA LEU A 378 -3.26 10.26 42.82
C LEU A 378 -3.49 10.93 44.18
N LEU A 379 -3.91 10.17 45.20
CA LEU A 379 -4.12 10.68 46.55
C LEU A 379 -2.84 11.31 47.13
N ILE A 380 -1.69 10.64 46.97
CA ILE A 380 -0.42 11.21 47.43
C ILE A 380 -0.09 12.52 46.69
N ASN A 381 -0.19 12.53 45.35
CA ASN A 381 0.14 13.72 44.56
C ASN A 381 -0.74 14.93 44.92
N VAL A 382 -2.03 14.67 45.15
CA VAL A 382 -2.97 15.66 45.65
C VAL A 382 -2.48 16.16 47.00
N GLU A 383 -2.31 15.33 48.01
CA GLU A 383 -1.96 15.80 49.36
C GLU A 383 -0.59 16.51 49.42
N GLU A 384 0.38 16.13 48.58
CA GLU A 384 1.66 16.84 48.47
C GLU A 384 1.51 18.24 47.88
N SER A 385 0.62 18.40 46.89
CA SER A 385 0.37 19.67 46.22
C SER A 385 -0.55 20.61 47.02
N LYS A 386 -1.23 20.10 48.06
CA LYS A 386 -2.23 20.84 48.84
C LYS A 386 -1.69 22.13 49.41
N THR A 387 -0.56 22.03 50.11
CA THR A 387 0.06 23.19 50.76
C THR A 387 0.52 24.24 49.76
N VAL A 388 0.98 23.82 48.57
CA VAL A 388 1.40 24.72 47.50
C VAL A 388 0.19 25.45 46.92
N MET A 389 -0.88 24.72 46.60
CA MET A 389 -2.09 25.30 46.02
C MET A 389 -2.84 26.21 46.99
N GLU A 390 -2.94 25.83 48.27
CA GLU A 390 -3.49 26.71 49.32
C GLU A 390 -2.68 28.00 49.48
N LYS A 391 -1.36 27.94 49.27
CA LYS A 391 -0.47 29.11 49.34
C LYS A 391 -0.60 30.00 48.09
N LEU A 392 -0.77 29.41 46.91
CA LEU A 392 -1.09 30.16 45.69
C LEU A 392 -2.42 30.92 45.87
N GLU A 393 -3.46 30.25 46.37
CA GLU A 393 -4.76 30.87 46.61
C GLU A 393 -4.71 31.97 47.66
N ARG A 394 -4.03 31.75 48.80
CA ARG A 394 -4.04 32.71 49.92
C ARG A 394 -3.02 33.84 49.81
N ALA A 395 -1.89 33.61 49.15
CA ALA A 395 -0.78 34.58 49.12
C ALA A 395 -0.56 35.20 47.73
N VAL A 396 -0.81 34.47 46.66
CA VAL A 396 -0.53 34.94 45.29
C VAL A 396 -1.76 35.59 44.65
N VAL A 397 -2.95 34.99 44.80
CA VAL A 397 -4.19 35.56 44.23
C VAL A 397 -4.45 37.00 44.72
N PRO A 398 -4.37 37.34 46.02
CA PRO A 398 -4.62 38.73 46.46
C PRO A 398 -3.62 39.74 45.90
N PHE A 399 -2.38 39.31 45.65
CA PHE A 399 -1.36 40.16 45.02
C PHE A 399 -1.65 40.38 43.53
N LEU A 400 -2.06 39.32 42.83
CA LEU A 400 -2.46 39.40 41.42
C LEU A 400 -3.76 40.19 41.24
N GLU A 401 -4.72 40.11 42.17
CA GLU A 401 -5.96 40.90 42.10
C GLU A 401 -5.68 42.42 42.04
N ILE A 402 -4.55 42.87 42.59
CA ILE A 402 -4.11 44.29 42.57
C ILE A 402 -3.28 44.60 41.31
N SER A 403 -2.45 43.67 40.84
CA SER A 403 -1.45 43.91 39.81
C SER A 403 -1.85 43.44 38.40
N ASP A 404 -2.59 42.34 38.29
CA ASP A 404 -3.07 41.73 37.04
C ASP A 404 -4.37 40.92 37.32
N PRO A 405 -5.56 41.56 37.28
CA PRO A 405 -6.82 40.90 37.61
C PRO A 405 -7.17 39.68 36.74
N PRO A 406 -6.95 39.68 35.40
CA PRO A 406 -7.15 38.49 34.57
C PRO A 406 -6.29 37.28 34.99
N LEU A 407 -5.03 37.51 35.36
CA LEU A 407 -4.16 36.43 35.83
C LEU A 407 -4.59 35.92 37.21
N ALA A 408 -5.08 36.80 38.07
CA ALA A 408 -5.64 36.44 39.38
C ALA A 408 -6.82 35.47 39.25
N GLU A 409 -7.73 35.74 38.32
CA GLU A 409 -8.89 34.87 38.04
C GLU A 409 -8.45 33.49 37.53
N THR A 410 -7.42 33.45 36.68
CA THR A 410 -6.83 32.20 36.17
C THR A 410 -6.24 31.35 37.30
N VAL A 411 -5.46 31.96 38.20
CA VAL A 411 -4.85 31.26 39.35
C VAL A 411 -5.92 30.80 40.34
N LYS A 412 -6.94 31.64 40.59
CA LYS A 412 -8.08 31.30 41.46
C LYS A 412 -8.86 30.10 40.92
N LYS A 413 -9.10 30.06 39.61
CA LYS A 413 -9.74 28.92 38.94
C LYS A 413 -8.88 27.65 39.05
N ALA A 414 -7.57 27.75 38.84
CA ALA A 414 -6.66 26.61 38.97
C ALA A 414 -6.63 26.03 40.40
N ALA A 415 -6.59 26.89 41.42
CA ALA A 415 -6.67 26.46 42.83
C ALA A 415 -8.03 25.81 43.15
N GLY A 416 -9.12 26.39 42.63
CA GLY A 416 -10.47 25.83 42.76
C GLY A 416 -10.60 24.43 42.13
N SER A 417 -10.19 24.27 40.88
CA SER A 417 -10.22 22.96 40.19
C SER A 417 -9.33 21.93 40.88
N TYR A 418 -8.18 22.33 41.42
CA TYR A 418 -7.35 21.44 42.23
C TYR A 418 -8.10 20.96 43.50
N SER A 419 -8.84 21.84 44.18
CA SER A 419 -9.64 21.48 45.35
C SER A 419 -10.72 20.44 45.02
N GLU A 420 -11.41 20.60 43.88
CA GLU A 420 -12.38 19.63 43.39
C GLU A 420 -11.76 18.26 43.11
N ILE A 421 -10.61 18.23 42.42
CA ILE A 421 -9.83 17.00 42.17
C ILE A 421 -9.41 16.37 43.50
N ALA A 422 -9.00 17.18 44.48
CA ALA A 422 -8.59 16.69 45.78
C ALA A 422 -9.73 16.01 46.54
N ILE A 423 -10.94 16.59 46.49
CA ILE A 423 -12.14 16.01 47.08
C ILE A 423 -12.47 14.68 46.40
N ALA A 424 -12.48 14.64 45.06
CA ALA A 424 -12.76 13.42 44.29
C ALA A 424 -11.74 12.31 44.59
N ALA A 425 -10.45 12.63 44.65
CA ALA A 425 -9.39 11.67 44.99
C ALA A 425 -9.57 11.08 46.40
N ARG A 426 -9.92 11.91 47.40
CA ARG A 426 -10.21 11.43 48.77
C ARG A 426 -11.46 10.55 48.82
N GLN A 427 -12.51 10.90 48.07
CA GLN A 427 -13.73 10.09 48.00
C GLN A 427 -13.44 8.70 47.40
N LEU A 428 -12.71 8.65 46.28
CA LEU A 428 -12.29 7.39 45.64
C LEU A 428 -11.42 6.54 46.59
N ALA A 429 -10.46 7.17 47.27
CA ALA A 429 -9.62 6.49 48.25
C ALA A 429 -10.44 5.92 49.42
N THR A 430 -11.43 6.67 49.91
CA THR A 430 -12.32 6.24 50.99
C THR A 430 -13.20 5.06 50.57
N MET A 431 -13.82 5.12 49.38
CA MET A 431 -14.62 4.03 48.82
C MET A 431 -13.80 2.74 48.68
N ARG A 432 -12.51 2.86 48.32
CA ARG A 432 -11.60 1.73 48.15
C ARG A 432 -10.85 1.35 49.44
N LYS A 433 -11.12 2.01 50.57
CA LYS A 433 -10.49 1.78 51.89
C LYS A 433 -8.96 1.95 51.88
N LEU A 434 -8.46 2.91 51.10
CA LEU A 434 -7.05 3.26 51.04
C LEU A 434 -6.70 4.20 52.21
N LYS A 435 -5.54 3.99 52.83
CA LYS A 435 -5.04 4.81 53.94
C LYS A 435 -3.58 5.18 53.73
N HIS A 436 -3.22 6.37 54.18
CA HIS A 436 -1.83 6.79 54.31
C HIS A 436 -1.07 5.94 55.33
N MET A 437 0.22 5.75 55.09
CA MET A 437 1.13 5.15 56.06
C MET A 437 1.55 6.17 57.14
N ASN A 438 1.46 7.48 56.85
CA ASN A 438 1.83 8.58 57.74
C ASN A 438 3.28 8.47 58.22
N GLU A 439 4.18 8.13 57.30
CA GLU A 439 5.60 7.97 57.57
C GLU A 439 6.45 9.12 57.02
N LYS A 440 5.88 10.01 56.20
CA LYS A 440 6.56 11.19 55.65
C LYS A 440 7.29 12.00 56.74
N GLY A 441 8.56 12.32 56.47
CA GLY A 441 9.45 13.05 57.36
C GLY A 441 10.13 12.22 58.45
N LYS A 442 9.73 10.96 58.68
CA LYS A 442 10.34 10.10 59.70
C LYS A 442 11.66 9.50 59.21
N ILE A 443 12.59 9.28 60.13
CA ILE A 443 13.79 8.47 59.90
C ILE A 443 13.47 7.04 60.35
N VAL A 444 13.57 6.10 59.41
CA VAL A 444 13.21 4.69 59.61
C VAL A 444 14.35 3.76 59.19
N GLU A 445 14.34 2.53 59.69
CA GLU A 445 15.27 1.50 59.23
C GLU A 445 14.87 1.03 57.82
N TYR A 446 15.84 1.03 56.90
CA TYR A 446 15.57 0.73 55.50
C TYR A 446 15.28 -0.75 55.28
N LYS A 447 14.10 -1.03 54.73
CA LYS A 447 13.63 -2.35 54.31
C LYS A 447 13.24 -2.28 52.83
N PRO A 448 14.03 -2.86 51.90
CA PRO A 448 13.77 -2.78 50.45
C PRO A 448 12.39 -3.28 50.01
N LEU A 449 11.81 -4.22 50.78
CA LEU A 449 10.47 -4.74 50.52
C LEU A 449 9.36 -3.73 50.83
N LYS A 450 9.60 -2.76 51.73
CA LYS A 450 8.60 -1.77 52.16
C LYS A 450 8.82 -0.38 51.58
N TYR A 451 10.05 -0.02 51.22
CA TYR A 451 10.42 1.33 50.79
C TYR A 451 11.07 1.35 49.41
N GLU A 452 10.84 2.41 48.66
CA GLU A 452 11.48 2.69 47.37
C GLU A 452 12.59 3.75 47.58
N MET A 453 13.84 3.43 47.28
CA MET A 453 14.97 4.36 47.46
C MET A 453 15.11 5.29 46.25
N LEU A 454 15.15 6.61 46.50
CA LEU A 454 15.41 7.61 45.46
C LEU A 454 16.81 7.40 44.86
N GLY A 455 16.88 7.20 43.53
CA GLY A 455 18.14 6.93 42.82
C GLY A 455 18.59 5.47 42.84
N GLY A 456 17.72 4.53 43.26
CA GLY A 456 18.01 3.10 43.27
C GLY A 456 18.66 2.60 44.56
N HIS A 457 18.73 1.28 44.74
CA HIS A 457 19.27 0.65 45.94
C HIS A 457 20.79 0.88 46.05
N LYS A 458 21.26 1.39 47.20
CA LYS A 458 22.69 1.52 47.52
C LYS A 458 23.05 0.63 48.71
N LEU A 459 24.15 -0.12 48.59
CA LEU A 459 24.66 -1.03 49.62
C LEU A 459 25.16 -0.25 50.84
N GLY A 460 24.88 -0.74 52.05
CA GLY A 460 25.37 -0.16 53.32
C GLY A 460 24.46 0.85 54.01
N ILE A 461 23.33 1.25 53.42
CA ILE A 461 22.39 2.20 54.05
C ILE A 461 21.48 1.48 55.04
N ARG A 462 21.54 1.90 56.31
CA ARG A 462 20.71 1.34 57.41
C ARG A 462 19.54 2.24 57.81
N LYS A 463 19.71 3.57 57.75
CA LYS A 463 18.68 4.56 58.08
C LYS A 463 18.34 5.40 56.86
N VAL A 464 17.05 5.62 56.64
CA VAL A 464 16.53 6.44 55.54
C VAL A 464 15.48 7.41 56.06
N LYS A 465 15.37 8.57 55.41
CA LYS A 465 14.31 9.55 55.66
C LYS A 465 13.21 9.38 54.63
N VAL A 466 11.96 9.35 55.06
CA VAL A 466 10.81 9.23 54.15
C VAL A 466 10.49 10.60 53.55
N GLU A 467 10.71 10.75 52.24
CA GLU A 467 10.44 11.99 51.50
C GLU A 467 9.00 12.04 50.98
N ARG A 468 8.47 10.89 50.52
CA ARG A 468 7.09 10.73 50.06
C ARG A 468 6.42 9.60 50.81
N ASP A 469 5.19 9.84 51.28
CA ASP A 469 4.43 8.83 52.02
C ASP A 469 3.99 7.65 51.14
N GLY A 470 3.66 6.53 51.77
CA GLY A 470 3.07 5.36 51.10
C GLY A 470 1.56 5.23 51.32
N ILE A 471 0.92 4.37 50.54
CA ILE A 471 -0.49 3.99 50.68
C ILE A 471 -0.60 2.52 51.03
N GLN A 472 -1.49 2.21 51.96
CA GLN A 472 -1.81 0.86 52.41
C GLN A 472 -3.30 0.59 52.36
N LYS A 473 -3.66 -0.70 52.25
CA LYS A 473 -5.04 -1.20 52.29
C LYS A 473 -5.10 -2.50 53.08
N GLU A 474 -6.19 -2.68 53.81
CA GLU A 474 -6.46 -3.91 54.55
C GLU A 474 -7.22 -4.91 53.68
N PHE A 475 -6.68 -6.12 53.54
CA PHE A 475 -7.29 -7.25 52.84
C PHE A 475 -7.51 -8.38 53.84
N GLY A 476 -8.75 -8.57 54.31
CA GLY A 476 -9.13 -9.70 55.17
C GLY A 476 -8.24 -9.83 56.42
N GLY A 477 -7.99 -8.73 57.13
CA GLY A 477 -7.15 -8.68 58.34
C GLY A 477 -5.65 -8.54 58.09
N LYS A 478 -5.17 -8.52 56.83
CA LYS A 478 -3.77 -8.26 56.48
C LYS A 478 -3.60 -6.90 55.81
N ILE A 479 -2.75 -6.04 56.38
CA ILE A 479 -2.38 -4.75 55.79
C ILE A 479 -1.36 -4.98 54.67
N LYS A 480 -1.66 -4.52 53.46
CA LYS A 480 -0.75 -4.53 52.31
C LYS A 480 -0.39 -3.10 51.91
N VAL A 481 0.88 -2.88 51.58
CA VAL A 481 1.37 -1.63 50.99
C VAL A 481 1.10 -1.68 49.48
N LEU A 482 0.36 -0.71 48.97
CA LEU A 482 -0.02 -0.58 47.56
C LEU A 482 0.89 0.41 46.82
N VAL A 483 1.28 1.49 47.49
CA VAL A 483 2.28 2.44 47.00
C VAL A 483 3.37 2.53 48.06
N LYS A 484 4.60 2.16 47.72
CA LYS A 484 5.73 2.22 48.65
C LYS A 484 6.09 3.68 48.96
N PRO A 485 6.41 4.03 50.21
CA PRO A 485 7.00 5.33 50.51
C PRO A 485 8.34 5.49 49.80
N ARG A 486 8.63 6.70 49.30
CA ARG A 486 9.95 7.03 48.72
C ARG A 486 10.86 7.60 49.78
N VAL A 487 12.09 7.13 49.80
CA VAL A 487 13.05 7.42 50.87
C VAL A 487 14.39 7.88 50.33
N SER A 488 15.06 8.76 51.07
CA SER A 488 16.42 9.24 50.85
C SER A 488 17.37 8.67 51.92
N PRO A 489 18.66 8.41 51.60
CA PRO A 489 19.65 8.10 52.63
C PRO A 489 19.74 9.24 53.64
N VAL A 490 19.89 8.90 54.92
CA VAL A 490 20.39 9.85 55.92
C VAL A 490 21.92 9.71 55.90
N GLU A 491 22.64 10.81 55.71
CA GLU A 491 24.10 10.87 55.83
C GLU A 491 24.58 10.44 57.23
#